data_AF-A0A0C9WGI0-F1
#
_entry.id   AF-A0A0C9WGI0-F1
#
_cell.length_a   1.000
_cell.length_b   1.000
_cell.length_c   1.000
_cell.angle_alpha   90.00
_cell.angle_beta   90.00
_cell.angle_gamma   90.00
#
_symmetry.space_group_name_H-M   'P 1'
#
loop_
_entity.id
_entity.type
_entity.pdbx_description
1 polymer ?
#
loop_
_entity_poly.entity_id
_entity_poly.type
_entity_poly.pdbx_seq_one_letter_code
_entity_poly.pdbx_strand_id
1 'polypeptide(L)'
;MGSNHSVKKSKERKTKTKTADFETLQNIHDARLVEYGKSKNTNKAYAGHISRGRKFLADIVAERELKGIEVCDKGIPTNELAKAFDKPPNRHSAVALEFFLVQKVFTEELSKSYAEGIQGAFADYWDKM
;
A
#
# COMPACT_ATOMS: atom_id res chain seq x y z
N MET A 1 47.87 -29.87 38.17
CA MET A 1 47.19 -28.90 37.28
C MET A 1 46.15 -29.65 36.48
N GLY A 2 44.88 -29.54 36.85
CA GLY A 2 43.78 -30.24 36.17
C GLY A 2 43.21 -29.38 35.04
N SER A 3 43.31 -29.86 33.81
CA SER A 3 42.73 -29.20 32.63
C SER A 3 41.21 -29.46 32.57
N ASN A 4 40.41 -28.44 32.86
CA ASN A 4 38.98 -28.43 32.57
C ASN A 4 38.76 -28.22 31.06
N HIS A 5 38.40 -29.27 30.34
CA HIS A 5 37.83 -29.15 29.00
C HIS A 5 36.31 -29.03 29.10
N SER A 6 35.81 -27.79 28.95
CA SER A 6 34.40 -27.51 28.72
C SER A 6 33.98 -28.02 27.34
N VAL A 7 33.21 -29.10 27.32
CA VAL A 7 32.59 -29.65 26.10
C VAL A 7 31.51 -28.67 25.65
N LYS A 8 31.77 -27.93 24.55
CA LYS A 8 30.76 -27.11 23.89
C LYS A 8 29.66 -28.02 23.32
N LYS A 9 28.46 -27.96 23.90
CA LYS A 9 27.26 -28.63 23.40
C LYS A 9 26.93 -28.09 22.00
N SER A 10 27.09 -28.92 20.98
CA SER A 10 26.68 -28.63 19.60
C SER A 10 25.16 -28.48 19.54
N LYS A 11 24.66 -27.41 18.90
CA LYS A 11 23.22 -27.22 18.66
C LYS A 11 22.76 -28.25 17.62
N GLU A 12 21.81 -29.10 17.99
CA GLU A 12 21.16 -30.04 17.06
C GLU A 12 20.59 -29.29 15.84
N ARG A 13 20.96 -29.75 14.64
CA ARG A 13 20.41 -29.24 13.39
C ARG A 13 18.95 -29.71 13.28
N LYS A 14 18.02 -28.75 13.22
CA LYS A 14 16.60 -29.04 12.95
C LYS A 14 16.45 -29.76 11.61
N THR A 15 15.84 -30.94 11.64
CA THR A 15 15.47 -31.76 10.48
C THR A 15 14.53 -30.98 9.55
N LYS A 16 14.70 -31.13 8.23
CA LYS A 16 13.81 -30.50 7.23
C LYS A 16 12.38 -31.02 7.41
N THR A 17 11.46 -30.15 7.79
CA THR A 17 10.03 -30.46 7.93
C THR A 17 9.39 -30.65 6.55
N LYS A 18 8.49 -31.63 6.42
CA LYS A 18 7.68 -31.83 5.22
C LYS A 18 6.74 -30.64 5.03
N THR A 19 6.56 -30.17 3.79
CA THR A 19 5.64 -29.08 3.46
C THR A 19 4.22 -29.45 3.89
N ALA A 20 3.54 -28.53 4.58
CA ALA A 20 2.13 -28.68 4.95
C ALA A 20 1.22 -28.59 3.70
N ASP A 21 -0.01 -29.07 3.82
CA ASP A 21 -1.02 -28.89 2.78
C ASP A 21 -1.44 -27.40 2.64
N PHE A 22 -2.10 -27.09 1.53
CA PHE A 22 -2.45 -25.71 1.18
C PHE A 22 -3.40 -25.06 2.18
N GLU A 23 -4.40 -25.78 2.68
CA GLU A 23 -5.37 -25.24 3.64
C GLU A 23 -4.69 -24.89 4.96
N THR A 24 -3.79 -25.76 5.44
CA THR A 24 -2.96 -25.48 6.62
C THR A 24 -2.08 -24.24 6.39
N LEU A 25 -1.45 -24.11 5.23
CA LEU A 25 -0.63 -22.93 4.90
C LEU A 25 -1.47 -21.65 4.84
N GLN A 26 -2.68 -21.70 4.27
CA GLN A 26 -3.59 -20.56 4.19
C GLN A 26 -4.06 -20.11 5.57
N ASN A 27 -4.47 -21.04 6.44
CA ASN A 27 -4.89 -20.74 7.80
C ASN A 27 -3.75 -20.12 8.63
N ILE A 28 -2.52 -20.63 8.48
CA ILE A 28 -1.34 -20.05 9.14
C ILE A 28 -1.06 -18.64 8.59
N HIS A 29 -1.13 -18.47 7.27
CA HIS A 29 -0.93 -17.18 6.62
C HIS A 29 -1.90 -16.13 7.17
N ASP A 30 -3.20 -16.44 7.20
CA ASP A 30 -4.23 -15.49 7.61
C ASP A 30 -4.09 -15.13 9.10
N ALA A 31 -3.83 -16.12 9.97
CA ALA A 31 -3.57 -15.87 11.38
C ALA A 31 -2.33 -14.98 11.62
N ARG A 32 -1.25 -15.21 10.86
CA ARG A 32 -0.01 -14.44 10.99
C ARG A 32 -0.08 -13.06 10.35
N LEU A 33 -0.91 -12.86 9.32
CA LEU A 33 -1.17 -11.53 8.77
C LEU A 33 -1.84 -10.62 9.80
N VAL A 34 -2.75 -11.14 10.63
CA VAL A 34 -3.36 -10.36 11.71
C VAL A 34 -2.32 -9.93 12.75
N GLU A 35 -1.41 -10.84 13.11
CA GLU A 35 -0.43 -10.62 14.18
C GLU A 35 0.80 -9.79 13.72
N TYR A 36 1.30 -10.06 12.51
CA TYR A 36 2.57 -9.54 11.99
C TYR A 36 2.45 -8.82 10.65
N GLY A 37 1.29 -8.84 10.00
CA GLY A 37 1.14 -8.36 8.63
C GLY A 37 1.52 -6.89 8.46
N LYS A 38 0.99 -6.00 9.30
CA LYS A 38 1.40 -4.59 9.34
C LYS A 38 1.29 -3.96 10.71
N SER A 39 2.23 -3.06 11.01
CA SER A 39 2.21 -2.28 12.25
C SER A 39 0.99 -1.33 12.29
N LYS A 40 0.50 -1.04 13.50
CA LYS A 40 -0.59 -0.06 13.72
C LYS A 40 -0.24 1.31 13.12
N ASN A 41 1.02 1.73 13.24
CA ASN A 41 1.49 3.00 12.70
C ASN A 41 1.45 3.02 11.17
N THR A 42 1.84 1.92 10.52
CA THR A 42 1.75 1.78 9.06
C THR A 42 0.30 1.85 8.59
N ASN A 43 -0.62 1.16 9.27
CA ASN A 43 -2.05 1.22 8.93
C ASN A 43 -2.62 2.64 9.07
N LYS A 44 -2.25 3.36 10.13
CA LYS A 44 -2.64 4.76 10.33
C LYS A 44 -2.06 5.67 9.24
N ALA A 45 -0.79 5.48 8.89
CA ALA A 45 -0.14 6.24 7.82
C ALA A 45 -0.84 6.01 6.48
N TYR A 46 -1.11 4.75 6.13
CA TYR A 46 -1.80 4.37 4.89
C TYR A 46 -3.20 4.97 4.82
N ALA A 47 -4.01 4.83 5.87
CA ALA A 47 -5.33 5.47 5.94
C ALA A 47 -5.24 6.99 5.72
N GLY A 48 -4.21 7.63 6.28
CA GLY A 48 -3.93 9.04 6.05
C GLY A 48 -3.60 9.37 4.58
N HIS A 49 -2.77 8.56 3.92
CA HIS A 49 -2.45 8.76 2.50
C HIS A 49 -3.69 8.58 1.61
N ILE A 50 -4.51 7.57 1.87
CA ILE A 50 -5.77 7.34 1.15
C ILE A 50 -6.73 8.52 1.33
N SER A 51 -6.93 8.98 2.57
CA SER A 51 -7.80 10.13 2.86
C SER A 51 -7.32 11.40 2.14
N ARG A 52 -6.01 11.68 2.15
CA ARG A 52 -5.43 12.84 1.45
C ARG A 52 -5.54 12.71 -0.08
N GLY A 53 -5.33 11.52 -0.63
CA GLY A 53 -5.50 11.29 -2.07
C GLY A 53 -6.94 11.48 -2.52
N ARG A 54 -7.92 10.96 -1.75
CA ARG A 54 -9.35 11.18 -2.02
C ARG A 54 -9.73 12.65 -1.98
N LYS A 55 -9.22 13.40 -0.99
CA LYS A 55 -9.45 14.85 -0.91
C LYS A 55 -8.87 15.56 -2.15
N PHE A 56 -7.62 15.28 -2.49
CA PHE A 56 -7.01 15.84 -3.70
C PHE A 56 -7.84 15.57 -4.96
N LEU A 57 -8.33 14.33 -5.14
CA LEU A 57 -9.15 13.96 -6.28
C LEU A 57 -10.48 14.73 -6.31
N ALA A 58 -11.13 14.87 -5.15
CA ALA A 58 -12.36 15.64 -5.01
C ALA A 58 -12.15 17.13 -5.37
N ASP A 59 -11.03 17.72 -4.92
CA ASP A 59 -10.70 19.12 -5.23
C ASP A 59 -10.51 19.33 -6.75
N ILE A 60 -9.82 18.40 -7.44
CA ILE A 60 -9.65 18.43 -8.90
C ILE A 60 -10.99 18.26 -9.64
N VAL A 61 -11.85 17.36 -9.18
CA VAL A 61 -13.18 17.14 -9.78
C VAL A 61 -14.04 18.39 -9.63
N ALA A 62 -14.08 18.98 -8.44
CA ALA A 62 -14.81 20.22 -8.18
C ALA A 62 -14.31 21.36 -9.08
N GLU A 63 -13.00 21.50 -9.25
CA GLU A 63 -12.42 22.50 -10.16
C GLU A 63 -12.88 22.28 -11.62
N ARG A 64 -12.90 21.03 -12.09
CA ARG A 64 -13.38 20.69 -13.44
C ARG A 64 -14.86 20.98 -13.62
N GLU A 65 -15.67 20.62 -12.64
CA GLU A 65 -17.12 20.88 -12.64
C GLU A 65 -17.41 22.39 -12.69
N LEU A 66 -16.70 23.19 -11.88
CA LEU A 66 -16.81 24.65 -11.92
C LEU A 66 -16.43 25.26 -13.28
N LYS A 67 -15.46 24.64 -13.97
CA LYS A 67 -15.02 25.05 -15.31
C LYS A 67 -15.86 24.45 -16.44
N GLY A 68 -16.87 23.62 -16.14
CA GLY A 68 -17.68 22.92 -17.15
C GLY A 68 -16.90 21.89 -17.97
N ILE A 69 -15.81 21.34 -17.43
CA ILE A 69 -14.97 20.34 -18.12
C ILE A 69 -15.56 18.94 -17.88
N GLU A 70 -16.34 18.45 -18.85
CA GLU A 70 -16.86 17.08 -18.81
C GLU A 70 -15.78 16.04 -19.15
N VAL A 71 -14.93 16.35 -20.13
CA VAL A 71 -13.79 15.54 -20.57
C VAL A 71 -12.62 16.49 -20.81
N CYS A 72 -11.46 16.24 -20.19
CA CYS A 72 -10.29 17.09 -20.43
C CYS A 72 -9.58 16.74 -21.75
N ASP A 73 -8.63 17.56 -22.17
CA ASP A 73 -7.85 17.39 -23.42
C ASP A 73 -7.13 16.05 -23.54
N LYS A 74 -6.90 15.36 -22.41
CA LYS A 74 -6.32 14.01 -22.38
C LYS A 74 -7.36 12.89 -22.54
N GLY A 75 -8.62 13.23 -22.84
CA GLY A 75 -9.72 12.29 -23.01
C GLY A 75 -10.19 11.62 -21.71
N ILE A 76 -9.92 12.22 -20.54
CA ILE A 76 -10.33 11.66 -19.24
C ILE A 76 -11.68 12.28 -18.82
N PRO A 77 -12.78 11.51 -18.78
CA PRO A 77 -14.07 11.99 -18.31
C PRO A 77 -14.04 12.30 -16.81
N THR A 78 -14.62 13.43 -16.41
CA THR A 78 -14.63 13.91 -15.02
C THR A 78 -15.37 12.96 -14.09
N ASN A 79 -16.46 12.35 -14.56
CA ASN A 79 -17.23 11.35 -13.79
C ASN A 79 -16.45 10.03 -13.55
N GLU A 80 -15.64 9.58 -14.51
CA GLU A 80 -14.77 8.42 -14.35
C GLU A 80 -13.57 8.76 -13.47
N LEU A 81 -13.00 9.96 -13.62
CA LEU A 81 -11.91 10.45 -12.77
C LEU A 81 -12.34 10.53 -11.31
N ALA A 82 -13.55 11.00 -11.02
CA ALA A 82 -14.08 11.08 -9.65
C ALA A 82 -14.08 9.75 -8.90
N LYS A 83 -14.16 8.64 -9.64
CA LYS A 83 -14.15 7.27 -9.10
C LYS A 83 -12.77 6.60 -9.15
N ALA A 84 -11.73 7.31 -9.55
CA ALA A 84 -10.40 6.74 -9.78
C ALA A 84 -9.77 6.14 -8.50
N PHE A 85 -10.16 6.59 -7.31
CA PHE A 85 -9.66 6.03 -6.04
C PHE A 85 -10.64 5.09 -5.35
N ASP A 86 -11.74 4.70 -6.00
CA ASP A 86 -12.68 3.73 -5.46
C ASP A 86 -12.19 2.29 -5.58
N LYS A 87 -12.99 1.37 -5.05
CA LYS A 87 -12.80 -0.08 -5.15
C LYS A 87 -13.93 -0.67 -5.99
N PRO A 88 -13.63 -1.45 -7.05
CA PRO A 88 -12.30 -1.71 -7.61
C PRO A 88 -11.69 -0.45 -8.28
N PRO A 89 -10.35 -0.40 -8.48
CA PRO A 89 -9.75 0.65 -9.29
C PRO A 89 -10.30 0.63 -10.72
N ASN A 90 -10.33 1.78 -11.37
CA ASN A 90 -10.72 1.93 -12.77
C ASN A 90 -9.50 2.28 -13.65
N ARG A 91 -9.71 2.40 -14.96
CA ARG A 91 -8.63 2.69 -15.93
C ARG A 91 -7.86 4.00 -15.67
N HIS A 92 -8.43 4.93 -14.91
CA HIS A 92 -7.81 6.21 -14.56
C HIS A 92 -7.18 6.24 -13.17
N SER A 93 -7.25 5.13 -12.42
CA SER A 93 -6.66 5.05 -11.07
C SER A 93 -5.17 5.35 -11.05
N ALA A 94 -4.41 4.81 -12.01
CA ALA A 94 -2.97 5.03 -12.10
C ALA A 94 -2.64 6.50 -12.37
N VAL A 95 -3.29 7.11 -13.38
CA VAL A 95 -3.02 8.52 -13.73
C VAL A 95 -3.47 9.49 -12.62
N ALA A 96 -4.57 9.20 -11.92
CA ALA A 96 -4.99 9.98 -10.76
C ALA A 96 -3.96 9.90 -9.62
N LEU A 97 -3.38 8.71 -9.39
CA LEU A 97 -2.32 8.53 -8.40
C LEU A 97 -1.04 9.26 -8.79
N GLU A 98 -0.66 9.24 -10.07
CA GLU A 98 0.46 10.00 -10.60
C GLU A 98 0.26 11.51 -10.38
N PHE A 99 -0.92 12.06 -10.66
CA PHE A 99 -1.21 13.48 -10.38
C PHE A 99 -1.12 13.80 -8.90
N PHE A 100 -1.59 12.91 -8.04
CA PHE A 100 -1.45 13.09 -6.59
C PHE A 100 0.02 13.06 -6.15
N LEU A 101 0.84 12.17 -6.72
CA LEU A 101 2.28 12.13 -6.46
C LEU A 101 2.99 13.37 -6.98
N VAL A 102 2.61 13.90 -8.15
CA VAL A 102 3.14 15.16 -8.68
C VAL A 102 2.85 16.30 -7.71
N GLN A 103 1.60 16.43 -7.27
CA GLN A 103 1.22 17.43 -6.27
C GLN A 103 2.05 17.28 -4.98
N LYS A 104 2.25 16.06 -4.50
CA LYS A 104 2.96 15.84 -3.22
C LYS A 104 4.47 16.01 -3.31
N VAL A 105 5.10 15.55 -4.37
CA VAL A 105 6.57 15.50 -4.48
C VAL A 105 7.12 16.74 -5.16
N PHE A 106 6.48 17.20 -6.24
CA PHE A 106 7.01 18.29 -7.06
C PHE A 106 6.39 19.65 -6.73
N THR A 107 5.21 19.70 -6.11
CA THR A 107 4.59 20.96 -5.68
C THR A 107 4.75 21.21 -4.18
N GLU A 108 4.59 20.17 -3.35
CA GLU A 108 4.76 20.27 -1.88
C GLU A 108 6.16 19.84 -1.40
N GLU A 109 7.06 19.50 -2.33
CA GLU A 109 8.47 19.15 -2.05
C GLU A 109 8.66 18.02 -1.03
N LEU A 110 7.71 17.08 -0.95
CA LEU A 110 7.82 15.93 -0.05
C LEU A 110 8.82 14.91 -0.58
N SER A 111 9.41 14.15 0.35
CA SER A 111 10.48 13.20 0.05
C SER A 111 10.05 12.02 -0.81
N LYS A 112 11.03 11.38 -1.45
CA LYS A 112 10.85 10.10 -2.16
C LYS A 112 10.23 9.02 -1.26
N SER A 113 10.66 8.93 0.00
CA SER A 113 10.10 7.96 0.95
C SER A 113 8.61 8.21 1.24
N TYR A 114 8.17 9.47 1.21
CA TYR A 114 6.76 9.82 1.33
C TYR A 114 5.96 9.34 0.10
N ALA A 115 6.54 9.52 -1.10
CA ALA A 115 5.95 9.03 -2.35
C ALA A 115 5.80 7.49 -2.37
N GLU A 116 6.84 6.77 -1.96
CA GLU A 116 6.82 5.31 -1.80
C GLU A 116 5.74 4.88 -0.79
N GLY A 117 5.57 5.64 0.29
CA GLY A 117 4.50 5.43 1.27
C GLY A 117 3.09 5.61 0.69
N ILE A 118 2.88 6.62 -0.18
CA ILE A 118 1.62 6.81 -0.90
C ILE A 118 1.35 5.63 -1.84
N GLN A 119 2.33 5.25 -2.67
CA GLN A 119 2.17 4.14 -3.62
C GLN A 119 1.83 2.84 -2.90
N GLY A 120 2.57 2.51 -1.84
CA GLY A 120 2.30 1.32 -1.02
C GLY A 120 0.92 1.36 -0.35
N ALA A 121 0.45 2.54 0.07
CA ALA A 121 -0.88 2.69 0.65
C ALA A 121 -2.00 2.40 -0.36
N PHE A 122 -1.88 2.92 -1.59
CA PHE A 122 -2.88 2.69 -2.64
C PHE A 122 -2.86 1.25 -3.18
N ALA A 123 -1.67 0.66 -3.34
CA ALA A 123 -1.54 -0.75 -3.68
C ALA A 123 -2.21 -1.65 -2.63
N ASP A 124 -1.87 -1.50 -1.34
CA ASP A 124 -2.50 -2.26 -0.26
C ASP A 124 -4.01 -2.00 -0.17
N TYR A 125 -4.43 -0.77 -0.42
CA TYR A 125 -5.84 -0.44 -0.46
C TYR A 125 -6.53 -1.27 -1.53
N TRP A 126 -6.06 -1.25 -2.78
CA TRP A 126 -6.68 -1.99 -3.88
C TRP A 126 -6.50 -3.51 -3.81
N ASP A 127 -5.42 -4.02 -3.22
CA ASP A 127 -5.20 -5.47 -3.08
C ASP A 127 -6.18 -6.13 -2.09
N LYS A 128 -6.64 -5.37 -1.09
CA LYS A 128 -7.64 -5.82 -0.11
C LYS A 128 -9.07 -5.67 -0.62
N MET A 129 -9.36 -6.18 -1.82
CA MET A 129 -10.74 -6.28 -2.33
C MET A 129 -11.54 -7.28 -1.52
#